data_AF-A0A0L0VYX9-F1
#
_entry.id   AF-A0A0L0VYX9-F1
#
_cell.length_a   1.000
_cell.length_b   1.000
_cell.length_c   1.000
_cell.angle_alpha   90.00
_cell.angle_beta   90.00
_cell.angle_gamma   90.00
#
_symmetry.space_group_name_H-M   'P 1'
#
loop_
_entity.id
_entity.type
_entity.pdbx_description
1 polymer ?
#
loop_
_entity_poly.entity_id
_entity_poly.type
_entity_poly.pdbx_seq_one_letter_code
_entity_poly.pdbx_strand_id
1 'polypeptide(L)'
;MENDSSRAQSTGPEAEIEAAEAEFTAKKQEENQNEPSDRRTIDHSSTADHHHHHPADDRIIESNNHEEQPRKKLKLTDADKKRSARMFGSLMGTLSKFQDETSKTKQTEAAKRRAAVENRLQTKLKLEAESLHRLRACEAEETSLKQHVLRKTDELGHLSQLHKIKFANKLAFSHYLRTSDKMTSSKLIPDETDQNEPGDLKSTAIYDRIIRPRQSIYWLPNKLLPEQKEFIDNQRRETREEVEEEQHQWEEERLTKEEELEKLQAQRDKRLIEIQAEKAKARSSNAGPTESTNSDHAASSKPVIGNEMDVDRRRLTPSEIRQDTPDLNTNDNLGRDEDAVEY
;
A
#
# COMPACT_ATOMS: atom_id res chain seq x y z
N MET A 1 -17.33 -71.61 -17.62
CA MET A 1 -16.35 -70.61 -18.10
C MET A 1 -17.00 -69.27 -17.93
N GLU A 2 -16.65 -68.64 -16.82
CA GLU A 2 -17.18 -67.37 -16.33
C GLU A 2 -16.53 -66.23 -17.12
N ASN A 3 -17.36 -65.37 -17.73
CA ASN A 3 -16.89 -64.12 -18.30
C ASN A 3 -17.22 -63.00 -17.32
N ASP A 4 -16.19 -62.61 -16.60
CA ASP A 4 -16.16 -61.51 -15.64
C ASP A 4 -16.22 -60.18 -16.41
N SER A 5 -17.34 -59.47 -16.28
CA SER A 5 -17.62 -58.20 -16.97
C SER A 5 -17.53 -57.05 -15.97
N SER A 6 -16.30 -56.67 -15.65
CA SER A 6 -15.97 -55.49 -14.85
C SER A 6 -16.10 -54.22 -15.71
N ARG A 7 -17.34 -53.72 -15.78
CA ARG A 7 -17.69 -52.44 -16.37
C ARG A 7 -17.17 -51.31 -15.48
N ALA A 8 -16.02 -50.73 -15.86
CA ALA A 8 -15.49 -49.51 -15.27
C ALA A 8 -16.54 -48.39 -15.40
N GLN A 9 -17.08 -47.94 -14.27
CA GLN A 9 -17.89 -46.74 -14.21
C GLN A 9 -16.96 -45.55 -14.38
N SER A 10 -16.88 -45.06 -15.61
CA SER A 10 -16.25 -43.79 -15.93
C SER A 10 -17.04 -42.69 -15.25
N THR A 11 -16.61 -42.26 -14.07
CA THR A 11 -17.09 -41.04 -13.41
C THR A 11 -16.70 -39.87 -14.32
N GLY A 12 -17.68 -39.32 -15.02
CA GLY A 12 -17.48 -38.16 -15.88
C GLY A 12 -17.04 -36.93 -15.10
N PRO A 13 -16.56 -35.88 -15.80
CA PRO A 13 -16.06 -34.66 -15.18
C PRO A 13 -17.07 -33.96 -14.25
N GLU A 14 -18.38 -34.21 -14.44
CA GLU A 14 -19.41 -33.68 -13.55
C GLU A 14 -19.35 -34.26 -12.13
N ALA A 15 -18.96 -35.54 -11.97
CA ALA A 15 -18.81 -36.16 -10.64
C ALA A 15 -17.60 -35.62 -9.88
N GLU A 16 -16.57 -35.15 -10.59
CA GLU A 16 -15.39 -34.52 -10.00
C GLU A 16 -15.71 -33.09 -9.53
N ILE A 17 -16.55 -32.36 -10.27
CA ILE A 17 -17.05 -31.03 -9.85
C ILE A 17 -17.96 -31.15 -8.62
N GLU A 18 -18.87 -32.12 -8.61
CA GLU A 18 -19.79 -32.32 -7.47
C GLU A 18 -19.03 -32.77 -6.20
N ALA A 19 -17.97 -33.56 -6.34
CA ALA A 19 -17.09 -33.92 -5.24
C ALA A 19 -16.29 -32.70 -4.71
N ALA A 20 -15.82 -31.82 -5.60
CA ALA A 20 -15.10 -30.60 -5.21
C ALA A 20 -16.02 -29.58 -4.51
N GLU A 21 -17.28 -29.44 -4.95
CA GLU A 21 -18.26 -28.58 -4.29
C GLU A 21 -18.65 -29.09 -2.89
N ALA A 22 -18.74 -30.41 -2.72
CA ALA A 22 -18.99 -31.03 -1.41
C ALA A 22 -17.83 -30.80 -0.42
N GLU A 23 -16.58 -30.85 -0.90
CA GLU A 23 -15.41 -30.59 -0.06
C GLU A 23 -15.31 -29.12 0.36
N PHE A 24 -15.65 -28.19 -0.56
CA PHE A 24 -15.62 -26.75 -0.28
C PHE A 24 -16.68 -26.34 0.76
N THR A 25 -17.87 -26.95 0.71
CA THR A 25 -18.95 -26.67 1.67
C THR A 25 -18.68 -27.27 3.05
N ALA A 26 -18.03 -28.44 3.14
CA ALA A 26 -17.63 -29.04 4.41
C ALA A 26 -16.59 -28.18 5.15
N LYS A 27 -15.59 -27.65 4.42
CA LYS A 27 -14.52 -26.84 5.02
C LYS A 27 -15.01 -25.50 5.59
N LYS A 28 -16.01 -24.88 4.95
CA LYS A 28 -16.63 -23.62 5.41
C LYS A 28 -17.46 -23.81 6.69
N GLN A 29 -17.95 -25.02 6.97
CA GLN A 29 -18.63 -25.32 8.23
C GLN A 29 -17.66 -25.55 9.40
N GLU A 30 -16.46 -26.09 9.15
CA GLU A 30 -15.44 -26.25 10.20
C GLU A 30 -14.77 -24.94 10.58
N GLU A 31 -14.58 -24.01 9.64
CA GLU A 31 -13.94 -22.71 9.91
C GLU A 31 -14.80 -21.78 10.79
N ASN A 32 -16.12 -21.90 10.72
CA ASN A 32 -17.05 -21.12 11.55
C ASN A 32 -17.16 -21.63 13.01
N GLN A 33 -16.57 -22.77 13.37
CA GLN A 33 -16.60 -23.28 14.76
C GLN A 33 -15.35 -22.95 15.58
N ASN A 34 -14.32 -22.35 14.97
CA ASN A 34 -13.02 -22.12 15.61
C ASN A 34 -12.60 -20.65 15.78
N GLU A 35 -13.49 -19.66 15.60
CA GLU A 35 -13.15 -18.28 15.97
C GLU A 35 -13.25 -18.05 17.50
N PRO A 36 -12.13 -17.73 18.18
CA PRO A 36 -12.15 -17.36 19.60
C PRO A 36 -12.82 -15.99 19.77
N SER A 37 -13.88 -15.96 20.58
CA SER A 37 -14.69 -14.78 20.91
C SER A 37 -13.97 -13.76 21.81
N ASP A 38 -12.81 -13.26 21.41
CA ASP A 38 -12.05 -12.26 22.17
C ASP A 38 -11.66 -11.06 21.29
N ARG A 39 -12.68 -10.32 20.84
CA ARG A 39 -12.48 -8.97 20.29
C ARG A 39 -13.28 -7.96 21.12
N ARG A 40 -12.65 -7.54 22.22
CA ARG A 40 -12.99 -6.30 22.92
C ARG A 40 -12.95 -5.13 21.93
N THR A 41 -14.10 -4.55 21.66
CA THR A 41 -14.23 -3.22 21.06
C THR A 41 -13.60 -2.19 22.00
N ILE A 42 -12.43 -1.67 21.61
CA ILE A 42 -11.86 -0.50 22.26
C ILE A 42 -12.58 0.72 21.68
N ASP A 43 -13.54 1.18 22.45
CA ASP A 43 -14.28 2.42 22.26
C ASP A 43 -13.34 3.60 22.56
N HIS A 44 -12.93 4.34 21.53
CA HIS A 44 -12.16 5.57 21.68
C HIS A 44 -13.10 6.76 21.49
N SER A 45 -13.91 7.02 22.52
CA SER A 45 -14.59 8.30 22.70
C SER A 45 -13.91 9.11 23.81
N SER A 46 -13.70 10.38 23.51
CA SER A 46 -13.57 11.49 24.46
C SER A 46 -12.36 11.53 25.40
N THR A 47 -11.51 12.55 25.26
CA THR A 47 -11.31 13.53 26.34
C THR A 47 -10.62 14.78 25.79
N ALA A 48 -11.41 15.86 25.73
CA ALA A 48 -10.94 17.23 25.70
C ALA A 48 -10.29 17.61 27.05
N ASP A 49 -9.49 18.68 27.00
CA ASP A 49 -9.19 19.63 28.07
C ASP A 49 -8.83 19.10 29.46
N HIS A 50 -7.56 19.26 29.85
CA HIS A 50 -7.25 19.73 31.21
C HIS A 50 -5.95 20.55 31.29
N HIS A 51 -6.15 21.81 31.68
CA HIS A 51 -5.18 22.78 32.16
C HIS A 51 -4.55 22.37 33.51
N HIS A 52 -3.35 22.93 33.78
CA HIS A 52 -2.72 23.15 35.10
C HIS A 52 -2.30 21.87 35.87
N HIS A 53 -1.13 21.77 36.51
CA HIS A 53 -0.54 22.70 37.48
C HIS A 53 0.94 22.31 37.75
N HIS A 54 1.79 23.32 37.99
CA HIS A 54 3.05 23.17 38.72
C HIS A 54 2.79 22.64 40.14
N PRO A 55 3.77 21.96 40.77
CA PRO A 55 4.35 22.59 41.95
C PRO A 55 5.88 22.46 42.04
N ALA A 56 6.46 23.50 42.62
CA ALA A 56 7.77 23.49 43.24
C ALA A 56 7.66 22.89 44.66
N ASP A 57 8.60 22.05 45.01
CA ASP A 57 8.99 21.67 46.39
C ASP A 57 10.52 21.46 46.29
N ASP A 58 11.40 22.29 46.84
CA ASP A 58 11.55 22.81 48.20
C ASP A 58 12.03 21.73 49.19
N ARG A 59 13.04 22.09 50.00
CA ARG A 59 13.75 21.30 51.04
C ARG A 59 14.95 20.46 50.50
N ILE A 60 16.14 20.40 51.10
CA ILE A 60 16.53 20.48 52.52
C ILE A 60 17.92 21.15 52.64
N ILE A 61 17.99 22.08 53.59
CA ILE A 61 19.20 22.67 54.18
C ILE A 61 19.80 21.65 55.16
N GLU A 62 21.07 21.27 54.99
CA GLU A 62 21.86 20.72 56.11
C GLU A 62 23.18 21.48 56.25
N SER A 63 23.22 22.30 57.29
CA SER A 63 24.34 23.09 57.77
C SER A 63 25.18 22.24 58.72
N ASN A 64 26.32 21.74 58.28
CA ASN A 64 27.31 21.14 59.18
C ASN A 64 28.20 22.23 59.78
N ASN A 65 27.87 22.59 61.03
CA ASN A 65 28.71 23.35 61.96
C ASN A 65 29.99 22.56 62.25
N HIS A 66 31.13 23.04 61.76
CA HIS A 66 32.44 22.62 62.28
C HIS A 66 32.97 23.65 63.28
N GLU A 67 33.15 23.14 64.48
CA GLU A 67 33.75 23.66 65.70
C GLU A 67 35.05 24.46 65.46
N GLU A 68 35.01 25.78 65.64
CA GLU A 68 36.20 26.64 65.60
C GLU A 68 36.90 26.68 66.96
N GLN A 69 38.10 26.11 67.03
CA GLN A 69 39.01 26.32 68.14
C GLN A 69 39.61 27.74 68.14
N PRO A 70 39.66 28.44 69.29
CA PRO A 70 40.20 29.80 69.37
C PRO A 70 41.73 29.80 69.24
N ARG A 71 42.24 30.06 68.02
CA ARG A 71 43.67 30.27 67.79
C ARG A 71 44.11 31.65 68.33
N LYS A 72 45.22 31.61 69.08
CA LYS A 72 45.86 32.75 69.76
C LYS A 72 46.20 33.87 68.75
N LYS A 73 45.64 35.07 68.97
CA LYS A 73 45.88 36.26 68.14
C LYS A 73 47.27 36.83 68.43
N LEU A 74 48.21 36.64 67.50
CA LEU A 74 49.45 37.40 67.44
C LEU A 74 49.08 38.89 67.24
N LYS A 75 49.50 39.77 68.15
CA LYS A 75 49.22 41.21 68.10
C LYS A 75 50.03 41.85 66.96
N LEU A 76 49.52 41.74 65.75
CA LEU A 76 50.03 42.46 64.58
C LEU A 76 49.77 43.96 64.77
N THR A 77 50.75 44.80 64.42
CA THR A 77 50.61 46.26 64.47
C THR A 77 49.53 46.71 63.47
N ASP A 78 48.84 47.82 63.73
CA ASP A 78 47.72 48.27 62.87
C ASP A 78 48.17 48.65 61.45
N ALA A 79 49.45 48.94 61.25
CA ALA A 79 50.06 49.13 59.93
C ALA A 79 50.14 47.79 59.15
N ASP A 80 50.56 46.71 59.81
CA ASP A 80 50.62 45.37 59.20
C ASP A 80 49.24 44.79 58.91
N LYS A 81 48.24 45.04 59.78
CA LYS A 81 46.86 44.62 59.51
C LYS A 81 46.29 45.28 58.26
N LYS A 82 46.56 46.58 58.06
CA LYS A 82 46.13 47.31 56.85
C LYS A 82 46.84 46.80 55.60
N ARG A 83 48.14 46.48 55.70
CA ARG A 83 48.92 45.91 54.59
C ARG A 83 48.49 44.48 54.26
N SER A 84 48.29 43.62 55.27
CA SER A 84 47.85 42.24 55.09
C SER A 84 46.43 42.15 54.55
N ALA A 85 45.50 43.01 55.02
CA ALA A 85 44.15 43.09 54.48
C ALA A 85 44.14 43.53 53.01
N ARG A 86 45.02 44.47 52.61
CA ARG A 86 45.15 44.90 51.22
C ARG A 86 45.75 43.83 50.32
N MET A 87 46.81 43.13 50.78
CA MET A 87 47.41 42.04 50.02
C MET A 87 46.49 40.83 49.93
N PHE A 88 45.79 40.48 51.01
CA PHE A 88 44.81 39.41 51.03
C PHE A 88 43.59 39.72 50.16
N GLY A 89 43.08 40.96 50.20
CA GLY A 89 42.02 41.43 49.32
C GLY A 89 42.41 41.41 47.84
N SER A 90 43.67 41.74 47.52
CA SER A 90 44.20 41.60 46.16
C SER A 90 44.26 40.13 45.72
N LEU A 91 44.70 39.22 46.61
CA LEU A 91 44.79 37.79 46.32
C LEU A 91 43.40 37.15 46.16
N MET A 92 42.45 37.52 47.02
CA MET A 92 41.05 37.09 46.93
C MET A 92 40.37 37.66 45.68
N GLY A 93 40.65 38.92 45.33
CA GLY A 93 40.18 39.51 44.07
C GLY A 93 40.70 38.76 42.84
N THR A 94 41.96 38.31 42.84
CA THR A 94 42.50 37.46 41.76
C THR A 94 41.91 36.04 41.77
N LEU A 95 41.62 35.48 42.95
CA LEU A 95 41.04 34.15 43.09
C LEU A 95 39.58 34.12 42.63
N SER A 96 38.77 35.13 43.00
CA SER A 96 37.40 35.30 42.51
C SER A 96 37.36 35.51 40.99
N LYS A 97 38.27 36.33 40.43
CA LYS A 97 38.36 36.48 38.97
C LYS A 97 38.70 35.16 38.27
N PHE A 98 39.62 34.37 38.82
CA PHE A 98 39.96 33.06 38.25
C PHE A 98 38.80 32.07 38.36
N GLN A 99 38.02 32.10 39.45
CA GLN A 99 36.81 31.30 39.60
C GLN A 99 35.72 31.70 38.62
N ASP A 100 35.50 33.00 38.41
CA ASP A 100 34.52 33.53 37.47
C ASP A 100 34.89 33.20 36.02
N GLU A 101 36.16 33.36 35.64
CA GLU A 101 36.66 32.98 34.31
C GLU A 101 36.58 31.47 34.08
N THR A 102 36.94 30.67 35.08
CA THR A 102 36.82 29.21 35.02
C THR A 102 35.36 28.77 34.93
N SER A 103 34.45 29.42 35.68
CA SER A 103 33.02 29.14 35.65
C SER A 103 32.39 29.50 34.29
N LYS A 104 32.68 30.69 33.77
CA LYS A 104 32.25 31.12 32.42
C LYS A 104 32.80 30.18 31.34
N THR A 105 34.06 29.76 31.45
CA THR A 105 34.66 28.80 30.51
C THR A 105 33.99 27.42 30.62
N LYS A 106 33.75 26.91 31.83
CA LYS A 106 33.05 25.63 32.04
C LYS A 106 31.60 25.68 31.58
N GLN A 107 30.89 26.78 31.81
CA GLN A 107 29.52 26.97 31.34
C GLN A 107 29.45 27.01 29.82
N THR A 108 30.37 27.72 29.16
CA THR A 108 30.43 27.77 27.69
C THR A 108 30.87 26.44 27.10
N GLU A 109 31.81 25.71 27.72
CA GLU A 109 32.23 24.38 27.27
C GLU A 109 31.11 23.34 27.46
N ALA A 110 30.43 23.34 28.60
CA ALA A 110 29.28 22.46 28.85
C ALA A 110 28.13 22.76 27.89
N ALA A 111 27.84 24.03 27.61
CA ALA A 111 26.85 24.44 26.62
C ALA A 111 27.24 23.97 25.20
N LYS A 112 28.53 24.11 24.81
CA LYS A 112 29.04 23.59 23.54
C LYS A 112 28.89 22.07 23.43
N ARG A 113 29.18 21.31 24.50
CA ARG A 113 28.97 19.85 24.52
C ARG A 113 27.50 19.49 24.38
N ARG A 114 26.59 20.19 25.06
CA ARG A 114 25.14 20.00 24.90
C ARG A 114 24.69 20.27 23.47
N ALA A 115 25.10 21.40 22.88
CA ALA A 115 24.78 21.73 21.49
C ALA A 115 25.32 20.71 20.49
N ALA A 116 26.52 20.16 20.73
CA ALA A 116 27.08 19.11 19.88
C ALA A 116 26.28 17.80 19.94
N VAL A 117 25.85 17.39 21.14
CA VAL A 117 24.99 16.20 21.33
C VAL A 117 23.63 16.41 20.68
N GLU A 118 23.01 17.57 20.90
CA GLU A 118 21.71 17.93 20.30
C GLU A 118 21.79 17.94 18.77
N ASN A 119 22.83 18.55 18.20
CA ASN A 119 23.06 18.50 16.75
C ASN A 119 23.22 17.06 16.23
N ARG A 120 23.93 16.19 16.97
CA ARG A 120 24.08 14.76 16.61
C ARG A 120 22.74 14.01 16.68
N LEU A 121 21.88 14.35 17.64
CA LEU A 121 20.55 13.76 17.76
C LEU A 121 19.65 14.22 16.61
N GLN A 122 19.64 15.52 16.31
CA GLN A 122 18.84 16.09 15.22
C GLN A 122 19.27 15.55 13.86
N THR A 123 20.57 15.35 13.61
CA THR A 123 21.03 14.74 12.36
C THR A 123 20.61 13.28 12.24
N LYS A 124 20.65 12.50 13.34
CA LYS A 124 20.11 11.13 13.36
C LYS A 124 18.61 11.09 13.06
N LEU A 125 17.83 11.93 13.74
CA LEU A 125 16.38 12.01 13.52
C LEU A 125 16.03 12.39 12.07
N LYS A 126 16.78 13.32 11.46
CA LYS A 126 16.59 13.68 10.05
C LYS A 126 16.90 12.51 9.11
N LEU A 127 18.00 11.79 9.34
CA LEU A 127 18.36 10.62 8.52
C LEU A 127 17.33 9.49 8.65
N GLU A 128 16.82 9.24 9.86
CA GLU A 128 15.77 8.26 10.11
C GLU A 128 14.46 8.67 9.41
N ALA A 129 14.07 9.94 9.51
CA ALA A 129 12.87 10.45 8.85
C ALA A 129 12.96 10.35 7.32
N GLU A 130 14.12 10.70 6.73
CA GLU A 130 14.36 10.53 5.29
C GLU A 130 14.34 9.06 4.87
N SER A 131 14.91 8.17 5.68
CA SER A 131 14.90 6.72 5.42
C SER A 131 13.48 6.16 5.43
N LEU A 132 12.66 6.53 6.43
CA LEU A 132 11.24 6.14 6.49
C LEU A 132 10.43 6.70 5.32
N HIS A 133 10.70 7.95 4.91
CA HIS A 133 10.04 8.54 3.75
C HIS A 133 10.36 7.76 2.46
N ARG A 134 11.62 7.38 2.24
CA ARG A 134 12.01 6.53 1.10
C ARG A 134 11.31 5.18 1.13
N LEU A 135 11.26 4.53 2.30
CA LEU A 135 10.61 3.23 2.44
C LEU A 135 9.11 3.31 2.09
N ARG A 136 8.40 4.34 2.58
CA ARG A 136 6.99 4.58 2.24
C ARG A 136 6.79 4.87 0.75
N ALA A 137 7.67 5.65 0.13
CA ALA A 137 7.61 5.93 -1.30
C ALA A 137 7.77 4.64 -2.13
N CYS A 138 8.72 3.77 -1.76
CA CYS A 138 8.89 2.46 -2.38
C CYS A 138 7.67 1.53 -2.21
N GLU A 139 7.00 1.56 -1.06
CA GLU A 139 5.76 0.79 -0.82
C GLU A 139 4.58 1.31 -1.65
N ALA A 140 4.44 2.64 -1.75
CA ALA A 140 3.44 3.26 -2.61
C ALA A 140 3.69 2.93 -4.10
N GLU A 141 4.95 2.95 -4.54
CA GLU A 141 5.31 2.58 -5.90
C GLU A 141 5.01 1.09 -6.18
N GLU A 142 5.38 0.20 -5.27
CA GLU A 142 5.10 -1.23 -5.37
C GLU A 142 3.59 -1.53 -5.52
N THR A 143 2.75 -0.89 -4.71
CA THR A 143 1.30 -1.06 -4.79
C THR A 143 0.72 -0.47 -6.08
N SER A 144 1.21 0.69 -6.51
CA SER A 144 0.81 1.34 -7.77
C SER A 144 1.12 0.46 -8.99
N LEU A 145 2.32 -0.12 -9.07
CA LEU A 145 2.71 -1.00 -10.16
C LEU A 145 1.85 -2.27 -10.23
N LYS A 146 1.55 -2.87 -9.08
CA LYS A 146 0.65 -4.05 -9.00
C LYS A 146 -0.76 -3.71 -9.46
N GLN A 147 -1.32 -2.59 -8.99
CA GLN A 147 -2.65 -2.13 -9.38
C GLN A 147 -2.73 -1.80 -10.88
N HIS A 148 -1.68 -1.21 -11.45
CA HIS A 148 -1.66 -0.88 -12.88
C HIS A 148 -1.77 -2.12 -13.76
N VAL A 149 -1.00 -3.17 -13.47
CA VAL A 149 -1.09 -4.45 -14.18
C VAL A 149 -2.47 -5.07 -14.00
N LEU A 150 -2.99 -5.11 -12.76
CA LEU A 150 -4.31 -5.68 -12.47
C LEU A 150 -5.42 -5.02 -13.30
N ARG A 151 -5.48 -3.68 -13.31
CA ARG A 151 -6.47 -2.93 -14.11
C ARG A 151 -6.42 -3.28 -15.59
N LYS A 152 -5.21 -3.46 -16.14
CA LYS A 152 -5.02 -3.83 -17.55
C LYS A 152 -5.43 -5.28 -17.83
N THR A 153 -5.17 -6.19 -16.89
CA THR A 153 -5.68 -7.57 -16.98
C THR A 153 -7.21 -7.60 -16.95
N ASP A 154 -7.83 -6.84 -16.04
CA ASP A 154 -9.29 -6.78 -15.92
C ASP A 154 -9.95 -6.16 -17.16
N GLU A 155 -9.36 -5.09 -17.71
CA GLU A 155 -9.82 -4.45 -18.95
C GLU A 155 -9.83 -5.44 -20.12
N LEU A 156 -8.74 -6.20 -20.31
CA LEU A 156 -8.65 -7.21 -21.35
C LEU A 156 -9.68 -8.34 -21.14
N GLY A 157 -9.85 -8.79 -19.89
CA GLY A 157 -10.87 -9.79 -19.53
C GLY A 157 -12.29 -9.30 -19.84
N HIS A 158 -12.60 -8.05 -19.51
CA HIS A 158 -13.90 -7.46 -19.79
C HIS A 158 -14.18 -7.36 -21.30
N LEU A 159 -13.21 -6.90 -22.08
CA LEU A 159 -13.34 -6.83 -23.54
C LEU A 159 -13.58 -8.22 -24.15
N SER A 160 -12.86 -9.25 -23.69
CA SER A 160 -13.06 -10.63 -24.14
C SER A 160 -14.49 -11.11 -23.90
N GLN A 161 -15.07 -10.82 -22.72
CA GLN A 161 -16.45 -11.15 -22.40
C GLN A 161 -17.45 -10.40 -23.28
N LEU A 162 -17.23 -9.11 -23.53
CA LEU A 162 -18.08 -8.31 -24.41
C LEU A 162 -18.10 -8.85 -25.84
N HIS A 163 -16.94 -9.20 -26.40
CA HIS A 163 -16.84 -9.80 -27.73
C HIS A 163 -17.55 -11.15 -27.79
N LYS A 164 -17.38 -12.00 -26.77
CA LYS A 164 -18.09 -13.29 -26.67
C LYS A 164 -19.61 -13.10 -26.70
N ILE A 165 -20.14 -12.15 -25.93
CA ILE A 165 -21.58 -11.83 -25.92
C ILE A 165 -22.01 -11.26 -27.28
N LYS A 166 -21.21 -10.37 -27.87
CA LYS A 166 -21.48 -9.78 -29.19
C LYS A 166 -21.62 -10.86 -30.26
N PHE A 167 -20.66 -11.79 -30.35
CA PHE A 167 -20.66 -12.88 -31.32
C PHE A 167 -21.84 -13.83 -31.09
N ALA A 168 -22.09 -14.24 -29.84
CA ALA A 168 -23.22 -15.09 -29.50
C ALA A 168 -24.55 -14.45 -29.89
N ASN A 169 -24.73 -13.16 -29.60
CA ASN A 169 -25.94 -12.42 -29.98
C ASN A 169 -26.08 -12.30 -31.49
N LYS A 170 -25.00 -11.96 -32.21
CA LYS A 170 -25.01 -11.82 -33.67
C LYS A 170 -25.43 -13.14 -34.34
N LEU A 171 -24.86 -14.27 -33.90
CA LEU A 171 -25.25 -15.60 -34.36
C LEU A 171 -26.70 -15.93 -33.97
N ALA A 172 -27.13 -15.66 -32.74
CA ALA A 172 -28.50 -15.91 -32.30
C ALA A 172 -29.53 -15.13 -33.14
N PHE A 173 -29.25 -13.85 -33.44
CA PHE A 173 -30.14 -13.01 -34.24
C PHE A 173 -30.20 -13.37 -35.72
N SER A 174 -29.20 -14.09 -36.25
CA SER A 174 -29.21 -14.56 -37.65
C SER A 174 -30.33 -15.57 -37.96
N HIS A 175 -30.94 -16.16 -36.93
CA HIS A 175 -32.05 -17.10 -37.06
C HIS A 175 -33.42 -16.42 -37.27
N TYR A 176 -33.50 -15.10 -37.14
CA TYR A 176 -34.77 -14.37 -37.12
C TYR A 176 -34.87 -13.44 -38.33
N LEU A 177 -36.09 -13.29 -38.85
CA LEU A 177 -36.38 -12.24 -39.81
C LEU A 177 -36.32 -10.90 -39.09
N ARG A 178 -35.53 -9.97 -39.65
CA ARG A 178 -35.47 -8.58 -39.18
C ARG A 178 -36.63 -7.82 -39.82
N THR A 179 -37.44 -7.10 -39.03
CA THR A 179 -38.34 -6.10 -39.60
C THR A 179 -37.47 -5.08 -40.33
N SER A 180 -37.51 -5.10 -41.66
CA SER A 180 -36.56 -4.41 -42.52
C SER A 180 -36.35 -2.98 -42.07
N ASP A 181 -35.13 -2.68 -41.62
CA ASP A 181 -34.66 -1.36 -41.26
C ASP A 181 -34.30 -0.60 -42.55
N LYS A 182 -35.23 -0.55 -43.51
CA LYS A 182 -35.08 0.27 -44.72
C LYS A 182 -35.36 1.75 -44.45
N MET A 183 -35.55 2.15 -43.18
CA MET A 183 -35.66 3.54 -42.79
C MET A 183 -34.31 3.97 -42.19
N THR A 184 -33.67 4.97 -42.81
CA THR A 184 -32.58 5.80 -42.27
C THR A 184 -31.12 5.28 -42.24
N SER A 185 -30.62 4.59 -43.27
CA SER A 185 -29.20 4.78 -43.68
C SER A 185 -29.05 5.48 -45.03
N SER A 186 -30.16 5.94 -45.62
CA SER A 186 -30.11 6.89 -46.73
C SER A 186 -29.82 8.29 -46.18
N LYS A 187 -28.55 8.69 -46.24
CA LYS A 187 -28.09 10.07 -46.45
C LYS A 187 -28.86 11.17 -45.70
N LEU A 188 -28.59 11.32 -44.40
CA LEU A 188 -28.68 12.60 -43.68
C LEU A 188 -27.53 12.51 -42.65
N ILE A 189 -26.35 13.13 -42.78
CA ILE A 189 -25.93 14.39 -43.39
C ILE A 189 -24.44 14.24 -43.72
N PRO A 190 -23.98 14.46 -44.96
CA PRO A 190 -22.64 14.97 -45.21
C PRO A 190 -22.72 16.50 -45.21
N ASP A 191 -22.13 17.17 -44.22
CA ASP A 191 -21.68 18.54 -44.42
C ASP A 191 -20.49 18.84 -43.51
N GLU A 192 -19.32 18.45 -44.01
CA GLU A 192 -18.14 19.29 -43.81
C GLU A 192 -18.33 20.53 -44.67
N THR A 193 -18.55 21.70 -44.08
CA THR A 193 -17.83 22.93 -44.42
C THR A 193 -18.23 24.12 -43.53
N ASP A 194 -17.20 24.93 -43.28
CA ASP A 194 -17.17 26.31 -42.80
C ASP A 194 -17.05 26.64 -41.31
N GLN A 195 -15.84 27.13 -41.02
CA GLN A 195 -15.41 27.88 -39.86
C GLN A 195 -16.04 29.29 -39.84
N ASN A 196 -16.15 29.84 -38.63
CA ASN A 196 -16.25 31.27 -38.29
C ASN A 196 -17.63 31.95 -38.37
N GLU A 197 -18.40 31.87 -37.28
CA GLU A 197 -19.31 32.95 -36.83
C GLU A 197 -19.52 32.81 -35.30
N PRO A 198 -19.21 33.83 -34.47
CA PRO A 198 -19.60 33.86 -33.06
C PRO A 198 -20.99 34.49 -32.96
N GLY A 199 -22.03 33.69 -33.22
CA GLY A 199 -23.43 34.09 -33.19
C GLY A 199 -24.18 33.53 -31.99
N ASP A 200 -24.15 34.28 -30.89
CA ASP A 200 -24.96 34.14 -29.69
C ASP A 200 -26.46 34.06 -30.06
N LEU A 201 -27.12 32.90 -29.85
CA LEU A 201 -28.57 32.81 -29.65
C LEU A 201 -28.94 31.45 -29.04
N LYS A 202 -29.20 31.54 -27.73
CA LYS A 202 -29.90 30.59 -26.87
C LYS A 202 -31.18 30.06 -27.55
N SER A 203 -31.14 28.84 -28.06
CA SER A 203 -32.33 28.04 -28.34
C SER A 203 -32.40 26.91 -27.34
N THR A 204 -33.11 27.18 -26.25
CA THR A 204 -33.57 26.23 -25.25
C THR A 204 -34.56 25.26 -25.87
N ALA A 205 -34.05 24.25 -26.58
CA ALA A 205 -34.78 23.03 -26.91
C ALA A 205 -34.25 21.89 -26.03
N ILE A 206 -34.69 21.90 -24.77
CA ILE A 206 -34.43 20.89 -23.72
C ILE A 206 -35.18 19.56 -24.02
N TYR A 207 -35.38 19.22 -25.30
CA TYR A 207 -35.98 17.97 -25.74
C TYR A 207 -35.27 17.40 -26.96
N ASP A 208 -33.94 17.33 -26.91
CA ASP A 208 -33.22 16.20 -27.47
C ASP A 208 -33.69 14.94 -26.73
N ARG A 209 -34.91 14.51 -27.05
CA ARG A 209 -35.34 13.14 -26.81
C ARG A 209 -34.26 12.30 -27.46
N ILE A 210 -33.47 11.66 -26.62
CA ILE A 210 -32.65 10.49 -26.94
C ILE A 210 -33.39 9.71 -28.03
N ILE A 211 -33.04 9.95 -29.29
CA ILE A 211 -33.56 9.20 -30.42
C ILE A 211 -32.82 7.88 -30.30
N ARG A 212 -33.29 7.03 -29.39
CA ARG A 212 -32.80 5.66 -29.29
C ARG A 212 -33.00 5.07 -30.68
N PRO A 213 -31.95 4.54 -31.32
CA PRO A 213 -32.14 3.83 -32.58
C PRO A 213 -33.26 2.81 -32.33
N ARG A 214 -34.30 2.84 -33.17
CA ARG A 214 -35.43 1.94 -32.99
C ARG A 214 -34.87 0.53 -32.98
N GLN A 215 -35.01 -0.17 -31.85
CA GLN A 215 -34.51 -1.53 -31.73
C GLN A 215 -35.12 -2.37 -32.85
N SER A 216 -34.27 -2.98 -33.66
CA SER A 216 -34.72 -3.85 -34.73
C SER A 216 -35.53 -4.99 -34.13
N ILE A 217 -36.76 -5.17 -34.59
CA ILE A 217 -37.62 -6.23 -34.11
C ILE A 217 -37.25 -7.51 -34.87
N TYR A 218 -36.79 -8.50 -34.12
CA TYR A 218 -36.51 -9.84 -34.63
C TYR A 218 -37.74 -10.71 -34.41
N TRP A 219 -38.21 -11.37 -35.47
CA TRP A 219 -39.37 -12.24 -35.39
C TRP A 219 -39.16 -13.49 -36.24
N LEU A 220 -39.71 -14.62 -35.79
CA LEU A 220 -39.65 -15.88 -36.51
C LEU A 220 -41.08 -16.43 -36.66
N PRO A 221 -41.69 -16.37 -37.85
CA PRO A 221 -43.01 -16.94 -38.07
C PRO A 221 -43.01 -18.46 -37.84
N ASN A 222 -44.12 -18.97 -37.31
CA ASN A 222 -44.32 -20.42 -37.11
C ASN A 222 -44.33 -21.22 -38.43
N LYS A 223 -44.69 -20.58 -39.55
CA LYS A 223 -44.64 -21.17 -40.89
C LYS A 223 -43.81 -20.27 -41.80
N LEU A 224 -42.67 -20.77 -42.25
CA LEU A 224 -41.79 -20.08 -43.19
C LEU A 224 -42.15 -20.45 -44.62
N LEU A 225 -42.20 -19.45 -45.49
CA LEU A 225 -42.20 -19.66 -46.94
C LEU A 225 -40.82 -20.21 -47.37
N PRO A 226 -40.72 -21.00 -48.46
CA PRO A 226 -39.43 -21.48 -48.96
C PRO A 226 -38.41 -20.36 -49.18
N GLU A 227 -38.85 -19.24 -49.75
CA GLU A 227 -38.03 -18.04 -49.95
C GLU A 227 -37.50 -17.46 -48.63
N GLN A 228 -38.33 -17.45 -47.57
CA GLN A 228 -37.92 -16.96 -46.25
C GLN A 228 -36.93 -17.89 -45.58
N LYS A 229 -37.07 -19.20 -45.81
CA LYS A 229 -36.12 -20.19 -45.30
C LYS A 229 -34.75 -20.02 -45.96
N GLU A 230 -34.72 -19.91 -47.29
CA GLU A 230 -33.48 -19.64 -48.04
C GLU A 230 -32.84 -18.32 -47.60
N PHE A 231 -33.64 -17.28 -47.35
CA PHE A 231 -33.17 -16.02 -46.82
C PHE A 231 -32.50 -16.16 -45.45
N ILE A 232 -33.15 -16.87 -44.50
CA ILE A 232 -32.56 -17.12 -43.17
C ILE A 232 -31.29 -17.96 -43.30
N ASP A 233 -31.26 -18.98 -44.16
CA ASP A 233 -30.09 -19.82 -44.33
C ASP A 233 -28.91 -19.04 -44.96
N ASN A 234 -29.18 -18.12 -45.90
CA ASN A 234 -28.19 -17.19 -46.42
C ASN A 234 -27.69 -16.23 -45.34
N GLN A 235 -28.61 -15.61 -44.58
CA GLN A 235 -28.28 -14.72 -43.47
C GLN A 235 -27.40 -15.42 -42.43
N ARG A 236 -27.70 -16.68 -42.08
CA ARG A 236 -26.91 -17.47 -41.13
C ARG A 236 -25.50 -17.75 -41.64
N ARG A 237 -25.35 -18.03 -42.94
CA ARG A 237 -24.05 -18.24 -43.57
C ARG A 237 -23.23 -16.94 -43.58
N GLU A 238 -23.81 -15.85 -44.09
CA GLU A 238 -23.16 -14.53 -44.13
C GLU A 238 -22.78 -14.08 -42.71
N THR A 239 -23.71 -14.17 -41.76
CA THR A 239 -23.44 -13.77 -40.36
C THR A 239 -22.35 -14.63 -39.73
N ARG A 240 -22.26 -15.92 -40.07
CA ARG A 240 -21.19 -16.79 -39.57
C ARG A 240 -19.84 -16.37 -40.13
N GLU A 241 -19.75 -16.17 -41.44
CA GLU A 241 -18.52 -15.70 -42.10
C GLU A 241 -18.07 -14.36 -41.49
N GLU A 242 -18.99 -13.39 -41.32
CA GLU A 242 -18.67 -12.12 -40.67
C GLU A 242 -18.22 -12.29 -39.20
N VAL A 243 -18.81 -13.21 -38.43
CA VAL A 243 -18.40 -13.47 -37.04
C VAL A 243 -17.02 -14.11 -37.00
N GLU A 244 -16.70 -15.02 -37.92
CA GLU A 244 -15.38 -15.65 -38.02
C GLU A 244 -14.31 -14.59 -38.36
N GLU A 245 -14.59 -13.67 -39.28
CA GLU A 245 -13.70 -12.55 -39.61
C GLU A 245 -13.51 -11.59 -38.43
N GLU A 246 -14.60 -11.16 -37.78
CA GLU A 246 -14.53 -10.30 -36.59
C GLU A 246 -13.82 -10.99 -35.43
N GLN A 247 -13.99 -12.31 -35.29
CA GLN A 247 -13.30 -13.09 -34.28
C GLN A 247 -11.80 -13.15 -34.56
N HIS A 248 -11.39 -13.36 -35.81
CA HIS A 248 -9.98 -13.33 -36.19
C HIS A 248 -9.35 -11.96 -35.89
N GLN A 249 -10.02 -10.87 -36.27
CA GLN A 249 -9.56 -9.50 -35.95
C GLN A 249 -9.45 -9.29 -34.43
N TRP A 250 -10.43 -9.76 -33.66
CA TRP A 250 -10.38 -9.70 -32.21
C TRP A 250 -9.24 -10.53 -31.63
N GLU A 251 -8.92 -11.70 -32.18
CA GLU A 251 -7.81 -12.54 -31.73
C GLU A 251 -6.46 -11.86 -31.99
N GLU A 252 -6.29 -11.17 -33.11
CA GLU A 252 -5.11 -10.34 -33.38
C GLU A 252 -4.99 -9.18 -32.38
N GLU A 253 -6.08 -8.42 -32.18
CA GLU A 253 -6.10 -7.34 -31.19
C GLU A 253 -5.84 -7.86 -29.77
N ARG A 254 -6.42 -9.01 -29.41
CA ARG A 254 -6.21 -9.64 -28.11
C ARG A 254 -4.74 -10.01 -27.94
N LEU A 255 -4.13 -10.62 -28.95
CA LEU A 255 -2.72 -10.99 -28.92
C LEU A 255 -1.83 -9.76 -28.71
N THR A 256 -2.07 -8.66 -29.42
CA THR A 256 -1.30 -7.43 -29.23
C THR A 256 -1.43 -6.87 -27.82
N LYS A 257 -2.63 -6.90 -27.23
CA LYS A 257 -2.87 -6.46 -25.84
C LYS A 257 -2.24 -7.41 -24.82
N GLU A 258 -2.23 -8.72 -25.09
CA GLU A 258 -1.55 -9.72 -24.26
C GLU A 258 -0.04 -9.49 -24.24
N GLU A 259 0.58 -9.19 -25.39
CA GLU A 259 2.00 -8.83 -25.47
C GLU A 259 2.32 -7.53 -24.72
N GLU A 260 1.44 -6.52 -24.79
CA GLU A 260 1.58 -5.29 -24.00
C GLU A 260 1.49 -5.56 -22.50
N LEU A 261 0.55 -6.40 -22.09
CA LEU A 261 0.36 -6.82 -20.70
C LEU A 261 1.58 -7.58 -20.20
N GLU A 262 2.14 -8.50 -21.00
CA GLU A 262 3.37 -9.22 -20.67
C GLU A 262 4.55 -8.25 -20.50
N LYS A 263 4.69 -7.25 -21.38
CA LYS A 263 5.71 -6.19 -21.24
C LYS A 263 5.53 -5.41 -19.93
N LEU A 264 4.29 -5.05 -19.57
CA LEU A 264 4.00 -4.37 -18.30
C LEU A 264 4.30 -5.25 -17.08
N GLN A 265 4.00 -6.55 -17.14
CA GLN A 265 4.34 -7.51 -16.09
C GLN A 265 5.85 -7.63 -15.92
N ALA A 266 6.60 -7.77 -17.02
CA ALA A 266 8.06 -7.82 -16.98
C ALA A 266 8.67 -6.53 -16.42
N GLN A 267 8.12 -5.36 -16.79
CA GLN A 267 8.54 -4.07 -16.24
C GLN A 267 8.24 -3.97 -14.74
N ARG A 268 7.04 -4.36 -14.30
CA ARG A 268 6.67 -4.45 -12.89
C ARG A 268 7.66 -5.33 -12.14
N ASP A 269 7.92 -6.55 -12.61
CA ASP A 269 8.78 -7.50 -11.89
C ASP A 269 10.22 -7.00 -11.79
N LYS A 270 10.75 -6.45 -12.88
CA LYS A 270 12.05 -5.79 -12.87
C LYS A 270 12.11 -4.67 -11.83
N ARG A 271 11.09 -3.82 -11.78
CA ARG A 271 11.04 -2.69 -10.85
C ARG A 271 10.81 -3.12 -9.40
N LEU A 272 10.04 -4.18 -9.16
CA LEU A 272 9.86 -4.76 -7.83
C LEU A 272 11.18 -5.33 -7.28
N ILE A 273 11.99 -5.98 -8.12
CA ILE A 273 13.33 -6.45 -7.73
C ILE A 273 14.21 -5.25 -7.33
N GLU A 274 14.18 -4.16 -8.10
CA GLU A 274 14.94 -2.94 -7.79
C GLU A 274 14.48 -2.30 -6.48
N ILE A 275 13.16 -2.16 -6.28
CA ILE A 275 12.57 -1.66 -5.04
C ILE A 275 12.98 -2.54 -3.84
N GLN A 276 12.98 -3.87 -3.98
CA GLN A 276 13.43 -4.77 -2.92
C GLN A 276 14.92 -4.57 -2.59
N ALA A 277 15.76 -4.38 -3.61
CA ALA A 277 17.17 -4.06 -3.41
C ALA A 277 17.37 -2.71 -2.71
N GLU A 278 16.57 -1.69 -3.07
CA GLU A 278 16.58 -0.38 -2.41
C GLU A 278 16.12 -0.48 -0.95
N LYS A 279 15.04 -1.20 -0.68
CA LYS A 279 14.56 -1.48 0.69
C LYS A 279 15.62 -2.20 1.52
N ALA A 280 16.31 -3.20 0.95
CA ALA A 280 17.39 -3.91 1.63
C ALA A 280 18.58 -2.99 1.94
N LYS A 281 18.94 -2.10 1.00
CA LYS A 281 19.99 -1.10 1.18
C LYS A 281 19.63 -0.04 2.23
N ALA A 282 18.37 0.40 2.27
CA ALA A 282 17.88 1.34 3.28
C ALA A 282 17.85 0.73 4.69
N ARG A 283 17.54 -0.57 4.79
CA ARG A 283 17.60 -1.30 6.07
C ARG A 283 19.03 -1.48 6.57
N SER A 284 19.98 -1.81 5.68
CA SER A 284 21.38 -1.98 6.07
C SER A 284 22.07 -0.67 6.41
N SER A 285 21.70 0.46 5.78
CA SER A 285 22.22 1.77 6.16
C SER A 285 21.65 2.30 7.47
N ASN A 286 20.42 1.92 7.83
CA ASN A 286 19.79 2.32 9.09
C ASN A 286 20.18 1.43 10.28
N ALA A 287 20.62 0.19 10.04
CA ALA A 287 21.26 -0.66 11.04
C ALA A 287 22.68 -0.19 11.39
N GLY A 288 22.87 1.14 11.46
CA GLY A 288 24.15 1.81 11.66
C GLY A 288 24.96 1.15 12.76
N PRO A 289 26.30 1.22 12.66
CA PRO A 289 27.21 0.48 13.52
C PRO A 289 26.81 0.82 14.95
N THR A 290 26.27 -0.18 15.66
CA THR A 290 26.16 -0.14 17.10
C THR A 290 27.53 0.28 17.58
N GLU A 291 27.65 1.53 18.02
CA GLU A 291 28.82 2.03 18.73
C GLU A 291 28.99 1.04 19.86
N SER A 292 29.94 0.12 19.68
CA SER A 292 30.56 -0.67 20.74
C SER A 292 31.26 0.33 21.64
N THR A 293 30.49 1.12 22.38
CA THR A 293 30.95 1.92 23.49
C THR A 293 31.43 0.94 24.55
N ASN A 294 32.73 0.67 24.49
CA ASN A 294 33.60 0.26 25.59
C ASN A 294 32.88 0.01 26.91
N SER A 295 32.40 -1.21 27.11
CA SER A 295 32.23 -1.75 28.44
C SER A 295 33.56 -2.38 28.87
N ASP A 296 34.54 -1.53 29.19
CA ASP A 296 35.66 -1.90 30.06
C ASP A 296 35.11 -2.08 31.49
N HIS A 297 34.34 -3.14 31.69
CA HIS A 297 34.12 -3.71 33.01
C HIS A 297 34.55 -5.17 32.98
N ALA A 298 35.83 -5.34 33.28
CA ALA A 298 36.39 -6.59 33.75
C ALA A 298 35.58 -7.13 34.94
N ALA A 299 35.03 -8.34 34.83
CA ALA A 299 35.36 -9.47 35.71
C ALA A 299 34.35 -10.61 35.57
N SER A 300 34.89 -11.76 35.18
CA SER A 300 34.63 -13.05 35.85
C SER A 300 33.20 -13.60 35.86
N SER A 301 32.88 -14.43 34.86
CA SER A 301 32.17 -15.69 35.12
C SER A 301 32.38 -16.71 33.99
N LYS A 302 32.54 -17.95 34.43
CA LYS A 302 33.08 -19.14 33.75
C LYS A 302 32.19 -19.66 32.60
N PRO A 303 32.76 -20.43 31.65
CA PRO A 303 32.00 -21.12 30.62
C PRO A 303 31.29 -22.34 31.21
N VAL A 304 29.95 -22.36 31.13
CA VAL A 304 29.16 -23.58 31.34
C VAL A 304 29.00 -24.28 29.99
N ILE A 305 29.64 -25.43 29.92
CA ILE A 305 29.50 -26.47 28.92
C ILE A 305 28.09 -27.07 29.05
N GLY A 306 27.43 -27.31 27.91
CA GLY A 306 26.28 -28.21 27.81
C GLY A 306 24.98 -27.51 27.45
N ASN A 307 24.62 -27.56 26.17
CA ASN A 307 23.43 -28.28 25.73
C ASN A 307 23.36 -28.30 24.21
N GLU A 308 23.82 -29.44 23.70
CA GLU A 308 23.40 -30.10 22.47
C GLU A 308 21.87 -30.06 22.36
N MET A 309 21.35 -29.28 21.40
CA MET A 309 20.02 -29.48 20.84
C MET A 309 20.17 -29.66 19.35
N ASP A 310 20.16 -30.93 18.98
CA ASP A 310 19.98 -31.44 17.63
C ASP A 310 18.57 -31.02 17.16
N VAL A 311 18.51 -30.01 16.28
CA VAL A 311 17.26 -29.57 15.65
C VAL A 311 17.32 -29.99 14.19
N ASP A 312 16.57 -31.06 13.92
CA ASP A 312 16.28 -31.67 12.63
C ASP A 312 16.26 -30.66 11.47
N ARG A 313 17.31 -30.74 10.66
CA ARG A 313 17.41 -30.11 9.35
C ARG A 313 16.54 -30.90 8.36
N ARG A 314 15.20 -30.76 8.46
CA ARG A 314 14.29 -31.28 7.44
C ARG A 314 14.54 -30.54 6.12
N ARG A 315 15.15 -31.27 5.18
CA ARG A 315 15.16 -30.97 3.75
C ARG A 315 13.70 -30.85 3.27
N LEU A 316 13.26 -29.63 2.99
CA LEU A 316 12.06 -29.39 2.21
C LEU A 316 12.42 -29.53 0.72
N THR A 317 11.73 -30.46 0.06
CA THR A 317 11.72 -30.68 -1.38
C THR A 317 11.02 -29.50 -2.09
N PRO A 318 11.51 -29.05 -3.26
CA PRO A 318 10.85 -28.02 -4.04
C PRO A 318 9.82 -28.66 -4.98
N SER A 319 8.58 -28.84 -4.53
CA SER A 319 7.48 -29.25 -5.42
C SER A 319 6.13 -29.05 -4.74
N GLU A 320 5.66 -27.80 -4.66
CA GLU A 320 4.22 -27.50 -4.63
C GLU A 320 4.03 -26.04 -5.07
N ILE A 321 3.94 -25.84 -6.39
CA ILE A 321 3.43 -24.61 -6.99
C ILE A 321 1.93 -24.59 -6.63
N ARG A 322 1.59 -23.88 -5.56
CA ARG A 322 0.21 -23.48 -5.30
C ARG A 322 -0.08 -22.30 -6.21
N GLN A 323 -0.96 -22.53 -7.18
CA GLN A 323 -1.57 -21.46 -7.94
C GLN A 323 -2.42 -20.65 -6.96
N ASP A 324 -1.99 -19.43 -6.71
CA ASP A 324 -2.75 -18.41 -6.02
C ASP A 324 -4.10 -18.23 -6.72
N THR A 325 -5.16 -18.65 -6.04
CA THR A 325 -6.52 -18.21 -6.33
C THR A 325 -6.68 -16.84 -5.65
N PRO A 326 -7.05 -15.78 -6.37
CA PRO A 326 -7.29 -14.49 -5.74
C PRO A 326 -8.58 -14.56 -4.92
N ASP A 327 -8.46 -14.39 -3.61
CA ASP A 327 -9.58 -14.15 -2.70
C ASP A 327 -10.30 -12.86 -3.11
N LEU A 328 -11.43 -13.03 -3.81
CA LEU A 328 -12.41 -11.97 -4.06
C LEU A 328 -13.20 -11.74 -2.77
N ASN A 329 -12.60 -11.01 -1.83
CA ASN A 329 -13.33 -10.39 -0.72
C ASN A 329 -13.40 -8.87 -0.94
N THR A 330 -14.13 -8.48 -1.99
CA THR A 330 -14.64 -7.12 -2.19
C THR A 330 -15.71 -6.84 -1.15
N ASN A 331 -15.28 -6.48 0.04
CA ASN A 331 -16.16 -5.81 0.99
C ASN A 331 -16.07 -4.30 0.71
N ASP A 332 -17.16 -3.81 0.14
CA ASP A 332 -17.47 -2.41 -0.10
C ASP A 332 -17.19 -1.56 1.14
N ASN A 333 -16.16 -0.72 1.05
CA ASN A 333 -16.12 0.51 1.83
C ASN A 333 -15.67 1.63 0.90
N LEU A 334 -16.60 2.04 0.04
CA LEU A 334 -16.58 3.28 -0.72
C LEU A 334 -16.54 4.44 0.28
N GLY A 335 -15.31 4.76 0.68
CA GLY A 335 -14.92 6.01 1.33
C GLY A 335 -15.30 7.17 0.43
N ARG A 336 -16.37 7.81 0.85
CA ARG A 336 -17.05 8.96 0.29
C ARG A 336 -16.20 10.21 0.57
N ASP A 337 -15.35 10.57 -0.38
CA ASP A 337 -14.67 11.88 -0.37
C ASP A 337 -15.61 12.92 -0.98
N GLU A 338 -16.43 13.53 -0.11
CA GLU A 338 -17.12 14.80 -0.40
C GLU A 338 -16.09 15.94 -0.31
N ASP A 339 -15.37 16.18 -1.41
CA ASP A 339 -14.58 17.39 -1.56
C ASP A 339 -15.53 18.56 -1.87
N ALA A 340 -15.80 19.33 -0.81
CA ALA A 340 -16.57 20.55 -0.83
C ALA A 340 -15.88 21.62 -1.68
N VAL A 341 -16.57 22.06 -2.73
CA VAL A 341 -16.21 23.26 -3.49
C VAL A 341 -16.74 24.46 -2.71
N GLU A 342 -15.85 25.20 -2.04
CA GLU A 342 -16.15 26.53 -1.52
C GLU A 342 -16.35 27.51 -2.70
N TYR A 343 -17.50 28.19 -2.71
CA TYR A 343 -17.85 29.26 -3.65
C TYR A 343 -17.38 30.62 -3.17
#